data_AF-A0A523CX49-F1
#
_entry.id   AF-A0A523CX49-F1
#
_cell.length_a   1.000
_cell.length_b   1.000
_cell.length_c   1.000
_cell.angle_alpha   90.00
_cell.angle_beta   90.00
_cell.angle_gamma   90.00
#
_symmetry.space_group_name_H-M   'P 1'
#
loop_
_entity.id
_entity.type
_entity.pdbx_description
1 polymer ?
#
loop_
_entity_poly.entity_id
_entity_poly.type
_entity_poly.pdbx_seq_one_letter_code
_entity_poly.pdbx_strand_id
1 'polypeptide(L)'
;MLALFLLFLGLFPAGQEESSQDQPGEGFRIGVAVDQVFLSVNARSITGGFESNLTREQIQVFEDGVQQEIVNFYSQGVPVHVVLL
;
A
#
# COMPACT_ATOMS: atom_id res chain seq x y z
N MET A 1 56.24 19.24 -21.07
CA MET A 1 55.30 19.19 -19.93
C MET A 1 54.08 20.00 -20.34
N LEU A 2 52.89 19.37 -20.30
CA LEU A 2 51.57 19.88 -20.74
C LEU A 2 51.32 20.06 -22.26
N ALA A 3 51.30 18.95 -22.98
CA ALA A 3 50.48 18.80 -24.19
C ALA A 3 49.92 17.37 -24.19
N LEU A 4 49.17 17.03 -23.14
CA LEU A 4 48.53 15.73 -22.98
C LEU A 4 47.14 15.78 -23.62
N PHE A 5 47.14 15.51 -24.93
CA PHE A 5 46.16 14.63 -25.58
C PHE A 5 44.67 14.89 -25.28
N LEU A 6 44.13 15.92 -25.94
CA LEU A 6 42.71 16.00 -26.33
C LEU A 6 42.40 14.94 -27.41
N LEU A 7 42.33 13.65 -27.06
CA LEU A 7 42.00 12.61 -28.03
C LEU A 7 41.33 11.39 -27.41
N PHE A 8 40.16 11.56 -26.79
CA PHE A 8 39.19 10.47 -26.59
C PHE A 8 37.74 11.00 -26.71
N LEU A 9 37.50 11.86 -27.69
CA LEU A 9 36.14 12.14 -28.17
C LEU A 9 35.92 11.27 -29.42
N GLY A 10 35.10 10.23 -29.27
CA GLY A 10 34.64 9.41 -30.38
C GLY A 10 35.22 8.00 -30.35
N LEU A 11 34.48 7.08 -29.73
CA LEU A 11 34.13 5.74 -30.24
C LEU A 11 33.49 4.96 -29.08
N PHE A 12 32.21 5.23 -28.80
CA PHE A 12 31.35 4.18 -28.26
C PHE A 12 30.22 3.97 -29.28
N PRO A 13 30.03 2.74 -29.74
CA PRO A 13 29.09 2.44 -30.82
C PRO A 13 27.67 2.71 -30.31
N ALA A 14 26.86 3.29 -31.19
CA ALA A 14 25.41 3.30 -31.09
C ALA A 14 24.93 1.84 -31.02
N GLY A 15 24.73 1.36 -29.80
CA GLY A 15 24.31 0.00 -29.50
C GLY A 15 22.82 -0.04 -29.17
N GLN A 16 22.07 -0.47 -30.17
CA GLN A 16 20.78 -1.16 -30.10
C GLN A 16 19.58 -0.46 -29.45
N GLU A 17 18.61 -0.20 -30.31
CA GLU A 17 17.17 -0.16 -30.01
C GLU A 17 16.82 -1.27 -29.01
N GLU A 18 16.46 -0.89 -27.79
CA GLU A 18 15.73 -1.78 -26.89
C GLU A 18 14.40 -2.07 -27.56
N SER A 19 14.30 -3.27 -28.13
CA SER A 19 13.04 -3.89 -28.47
C SER A 19 12.15 -3.86 -27.23
N SER A 20 11.15 -2.98 -27.21
CA SER A 20 10.05 -3.03 -26.25
C SER A 20 9.42 -4.41 -26.36
N GLN A 21 9.81 -5.32 -25.46
CA GLN A 21 9.09 -6.56 -25.24
C GLN A 21 7.71 -6.16 -24.76
N ASP A 22 6.73 -6.35 -25.63
CA ASP A 22 5.31 -6.28 -25.32
C ASP A 22 5.04 -7.35 -24.25
N GLN A 23 5.11 -6.94 -22.98
CA GLN A 23 4.74 -7.80 -21.87
C GLN A 23 3.23 -8.00 -21.89
N PRO A 24 2.74 -9.25 -21.89
CA PRO A 24 1.33 -9.53 -22.03
C PRO A 24 0.56 -9.09 -20.78
N GLY A 25 -0.22 -8.03 -20.92
CA GLY A 25 -1.49 -7.82 -20.22
C GLY A 25 -1.42 -7.72 -18.70
N GLU A 26 -0.59 -6.84 -18.14
CA GLU A 26 -0.93 -6.29 -16.82
C GLU A 26 -2.11 -5.34 -17.01
N GLY A 27 -3.29 -5.75 -16.52
CA GLY A 27 -4.48 -4.92 -16.51
C GLY A 27 -4.18 -3.52 -15.95
N PHE A 28 -4.87 -2.50 -16.43
CA PHE A 28 -4.68 -1.12 -16.00
C PHE A 28 -4.82 -0.99 -14.47
N ARG A 29 -3.71 -0.68 -13.77
CA ARG A 29 -3.67 -0.45 -12.32
C ARG A 29 -3.52 1.05 -12.07
N ILE A 30 -4.45 1.64 -11.34
CA ILE A 30 -4.29 3.00 -10.81
C ILE A 30 -3.74 2.89 -9.39
N GLY A 31 -2.51 3.38 -9.17
CA GLY A 31 -1.97 3.61 -7.84
C GLY A 31 -2.26 5.04 -7.40
N VAL A 32 -2.83 5.21 -6.20
CA VAL A 32 -3.02 6.52 -5.59
C VAL A 32 -2.15 6.58 -4.34
N ALA A 33 -1.27 7.57 -4.25
CA ALA A 33 -0.53 7.84 -3.02
C ALA A 33 -1.51 8.38 -1.98
N VAL A 34 -1.69 7.65 -0.88
CA VAL A 34 -2.51 8.05 0.25
C VAL A 34 -1.67 7.98 1.52
N ASP A 35 -1.79 9.00 2.37
CA ASP A 35 -1.03 9.04 3.62
C ASP A 35 -1.66 8.17 4.72
N GLN A 36 -2.97 7.90 4.63
CA GLN A 36 -3.70 7.13 5.63
C GLN A 36 -4.95 6.47 5.03
N VAL A 37 -5.22 5.24 5.46
CA VAL A 37 -6.44 4.50 5.15
C VAL A 37 -7.25 4.27 6.43
N PHE A 38 -8.57 4.48 6.38
CA PHE A 38 -9.47 4.19 7.49
C PHE A 38 -10.09 2.80 7.31
N LEU A 39 -9.92 1.94 8.30
CA LEU A 39 -10.50 0.59 8.33
C LEU A 39 -11.64 0.55 9.35
N SER A 40 -12.88 0.35 8.87
CA SER A 40 -14.05 0.14 9.73
C SER A 40 -14.22 -1.34 10.01
N VAL A 41 -13.96 -1.75 11.26
CA VAL A 41 -13.99 -3.16 11.67
C VAL A 41 -15.09 -3.40 12.69
N ASN A 42 -15.85 -4.49 12.50
CA ASN A 42 -16.79 -5.00 13.50
C ASN A 42 -16.34 -6.39 13.95
N ALA A 43 -16.02 -6.54 15.23
CA ALA A 43 -15.68 -7.83 15.81
C ALA A 43 -16.89 -8.47 16.48
N ARG A 44 -17.05 -9.78 16.31
CA ARG A 44 -18.13 -10.58 16.91
C ARG A 44 -17.57 -11.66 17.80
N SER A 45 -18.26 -11.91 18.91
CA SER A 45 -17.92 -13.00 19.80
C SER A 45 -18.36 -14.35 19.23
N ILE A 46 -17.66 -15.43 19.58
CA ILE A 46 -18.06 -16.79 19.21
C ILE A 46 -19.39 -17.19 19.86
N THR A 47 -19.74 -16.59 21.00
CA THR A 47 -21.01 -16.81 21.70
C THR A 47 -22.13 -15.91 21.18
N GLY A 48 -21.85 -15.08 20.17
CA GLY A 48 -22.78 -14.08 19.64
C GLY A 48 -22.59 -12.69 20.25
N GLY A 49 -23.16 -11.68 19.59
CA GLY A 49 -22.97 -10.27 19.95
C GLY A 49 -21.70 -9.65 19.37
N PHE A 50 -21.50 -8.36 19.65
CA PHE A 50 -20.32 -7.60 19.25
C PHE A 50 -19.30 -7.55 20.39
N GLU A 51 -18.03 -7.73 20.04
CA GLU A 51 -16.93 -7.47 20.97
C GLU A 51 -16.75 -5.95 21.11
N SER A 52 -16.85 -5.45 22.34
CA SER A 52 -16.83 -4.00 22.63
C SER A 52 -15.55 -3.52 23.28
N ASN A 53 -14.71 -4.45 23.75
CA ASN A 53 -13.55 -4.15 24.60
C ASN A 53 -12.20 -4.55 23.97
N LEU A 54 -12.15 -4.67 22.64
CA LEU A 54 -10.88 -4.91 21.95
C LEU A 54 -9.98 -3.68 22.05
N THR A 55 -8.74 -3.93 22.44
CA THR A 55 -7.66 -2.94 22.47
C THR A 55 -6.85 -2.99 21.17
N ARG A 56 -6.08 -1.94 20.90
CA ARG A 56 -5.19 -1.86 19.72
C ARG A 56 -4.24 -3.06 19.67
N GLU A 57 -3.72 -3.47 20.82
CA GLU A 57 -2.72 -4.53 20.95
C GLU A 57 -3.28 -5.93 20.64
N GLN A 58 -4.61 -6.06 20.67
CA GLN A 58 -5.31 -7.30 20.33
C GLN A 58 -5.68 -7.39 18.84
N ILE A 59 -5.31 -6.37 18.04
CA ILE A 59 -5.64 -6.29 16.62
C ILE A 59 -4.35 -6.24 15.81
N GLN A 60 -4.29 -7.06 14.76
CA GLN A 60 -3.22 -7.07 13.77
C GLN A 60 -3.83 -6.91 12.39
N VAL A 61 -3.24 -6.05 11.57
CA VAL A 61 -3.67 -5.79 10.20
C VAL A 61 -2.60 -6.30 9.25
N PHE A 62 -3.00 -6.99 8.20
CA PHE A 62 -2.11 -7.49 7.16
C PHE A 62 -2.64 -7.09 5.79
N GLU A 63 -1.74 -6.67 4.90
CA GLU A 63 -1.99 -6.42 3.48
C GLU A 63 -1.07 -7.34 2.69
N ASP A 64 -1.65 -8.21 1.86
CA ASP A 64 -0.91 -9.22 1.09
C ASP A 64 0.08 -10.05 1.94
N GLY A 65 -0.32 -10.33 3.19
CA GLY A 65 0.49 -11.08 4.15
C GLY A 65 1.56 -10.26 4.88
N VAL A 66 1.73 -8.98 4.55
CA VAL A 66 2.65 -8.06 5.23
C VAL A 66 1.91 -7.33 6.36
N GLN A 67 2.46 -7.39 7.57
CA GLN A 67 1.87 -6.71 8.73
C GLN A 67 1.95 -5.19 8.56
N GLN A 68 0.82 -4.52 8.80
CA GLN A 68 0.66 -3.07 8.72
C GLN A 68 0.65 -2.46 10.12
N GLU A 69 1.25 -1.27 10.25
CA GLU A 69 1.23 -0.52 11.50
C GLU A 69 -0.11 0.20 11.67
N ILE A 70 -0.76 0.01 12.83
CA ILE A 70 -1.95 0.76 13.21
C ILE A 70 -1.51 2.09 13.83
N VAL A 71 -1.34 3.16 13.06
CA VAL A 71 -0.90 4.47 13.60
C VAL A 71 -1.95 5.15 14.49
N ASN A 72 -3.24 4.99 14.17
CA ASN A 72 -4.36 5.56 14.93
C ASN A 72 -5.38 4.46 15.25
N PHE A 73 -5.85 4.41 16.50
CA PHE A 73 -6.87 3.47 16.93
C PHE A 73 -8.02 4.21 17.60
N TYR A 74 -9.24 3.95 17.13
CA TYR A 74 -10.47 4.50 17.69
C TYR A 74 -11.44 3.35 17.97
N SER A 75 -11.90 3.23 19.22
CA SER A 75 -13.01 2.37 19.57
C SER A 75 -14.24 3.23 19.78
N GLN A 76 -15.26 3.05 18.94
CA GLN A 76 -16.54 3.71 19.09
C GLN A 76 -17.64 2.66 19.17
N GLY A 77 -18.31 2.59 20.32
CA GLY A 77 -19.59 1.89 20.43
C GLY A 77 -20.69 2.84 20.01
N VAL A 78 -21.19 2.72 18.77
CA VAL A 78 -22.32 3.55 18.32
C VAL A 78 -23.58 2.69 18.24
N PRO A 79 -24.42 2.64 19.30
CA PRO A 79 -25.73 2.05 19.16
C PRO A 79 -26.61 2.97 18.29
N VAL A 80 -26.96 2.51 17.09
CA VAL A 80 -27.96 3.17 16.24
C VAL A 80 -29.33 2.65 16.65
N HIS A 81 -30.10 3.48 17.35
CA HIS A 81 -31.49 3.20 17.67
C HIS A 81 -32.40 3.84 16.62
N VAL A 82 -33.27 3.03 16.02
CA VAL A 82 -34.33 3.50 15.12
C VAL A 82 -35.67 3.26 15.81
N VAL A 83 -36.48 4.31 15.89
CA VAL A 83 -37.90 4.21 16.28
C VAL A 83 -38.72 4.48 15.03
N LEU A 84 -39.64 3.57 14.71
CA LEU A 84 -40.69 3.75 13.70
C LEU A 84 -42.00 4.10 14.42
N LEU A 85 -42.72 5.09 13.89
CA LEU A 85 -44.06 5.49 14.32
C LEU A 85 -45.09 4.94 13.34
#